data_AF-A0A9W8DDW6-F1
#
_entry.id   AF-A0A9W8DDW6-F1
#
_cell.length_a   1.000
_cell.length_b   1.000
_cell.length_c   1.000
_cell.angle_alpha   90.00
_cell.angle_beta   90.00
_cell.angle_gamma   90.00
#
_symmetry.space_group_name_H-M   'P 1'
#
loop_
_entity.id
_entity.type
_entity.pdbx_description
1 polymer ?
#
loop_
_entity_poly.entity_id
_entity_poly.type
_entity_poly.pdbx_seq_one_letter_code
_entity_poly.pdbx_strand_id
1 'polypeptide(L)'
;MYAGIGVSKLYQVARIRQLVALTATLAAALSLVIAATMTFISSYNYPGGHALALLHAIEPSPNVSVHIDTFSAMTGVCRFGQLRADWVYDKSEGLDLDQFGNFTHLLTSDPKSHMKHGFDIIGTQYGYSGIQLDYKQALAGQLPISVRQEPLVWIMRRVATLDLNG
;
A
#
# COMPACT_ATOMS: atom_id res chain seq x y z
N MET A 1 -16.22 -40.85 -52.92
CA MET A 1 -15.13 -39.91 -52.60
C MET A 1 -15.60 -38.65 -51.85
N TYR A 2 -16.83 -38.14 -52.07
CA TYR A 2 -17.32 -36.91 -51.43
C TYR A 2 -17.65 -36.99 -49.92
N ALA A 3 -18.09 -38.14 -49.40
CA ALA A 3 -18.45 -38.29 -47.98
C ALA A 3 -17.25 -38.18 -47.01
N GLY A 4 -16.06 -38.66 -47.41
CA GLY A 4 -14.85 -38.60 -46.58
C GLY A 4 -14.29 -37.18 -46.39
N ILE A 5 -14.52 -36.28 -47.36
CA ILE A 5 -14.11 -34.88 -47.30
C ILE A 5 -14.99 -34.07 -46.33
N GLY A 6 -16.27 -34.44 -46.19
CA GLY A 6 -17.19 -33.78 -45.24
C GLY A 6 -16.84 -34.11 -43.78
N VAL A 7 -16.56 -35.38 -43.48
CA VAL A 7 -16.20 -35.84 -42.14
C VAL A 7 -14.86 -35.23 -41.70
N SER A 8 -13.85 -35.20 -42.56
CA SER A 8 -12.54 -34.59 -42.22
C SER A 8 -12.65 -33.09 -41.94
N LYS A 9 -13.49 -32.35 -42.69
CA LYS A 9 -13.77 -30.93 -42.43
C LYS A 9 -14.49 -30.72 -41.09
N LEU A 10 -15.43 -31.57 -40.72
CA LEU A 10 -16.11 -31.50 -39.41
C LEU A 10 -15.12 -31.74 -38.25
N TYR A 11 -14.28 -32.77 -38.36
CA TYR A 11 -13.21 -33.01 -37.39
C TYR A 11 -12.21 -31.85 -37.31
N GLN A 12 -11.84 -31.27 -38.45
CA GLN A 12 -10.94 -30.12 -38.51
C GLN A 12 -11.54 -28.88 -37.81
N VAL A 13 -12.81 -28.57 -38.07
CA VAL A 13 -13.52 -27.44 -37.42
C VAL A 13 -13.67 -27.69 -35.92
N ALA A 14 -14.03 -28.91 -35.50
CA ALA A 14 -14.12 -29.26 -34.08
C ALA A 14 -12.77 -29.11 -33.37
N ARG A 15 -11.68 -29.60 -33.99
CA ARG A 15 -10.31 -29.44 -33.47
C ARG A 15 -9.89 -27.97 -33.38
N ILE A 16 -10.18 -27.16 -34.40
CA ILE A 16 -9.90 -25.71 -34.37
C ILE A 16 -10.66 -25.04 -33.23
N ARG A 17 -11.95 -25.35 -33.05
CA ARG A 17 -12.75 -24.80 -31.93
C ARG A 17 -12.17 -25.18 -30.57
N GLN A 18 -11.75 -26.43 -30.39
CA GLN A 18 -11.09 -26.88 -29.17
C GLN A 18 -9.78 -26.14 -28.91
N LEU A 19 -8.94 -25.98 -29.94
CA LEU A 19 -7.69 -25.23 -29.82
C LEU A 19 -7.94 -23.75 -29.49
N VAL A 20 -8.90 -23.11 -30.14
CA VAL A 20 -9.30 -21.71 -29.85
C VAL A 20 -9.83 -21.58 -28.41
N ALA A 21 -10.65 -22.52 -27.95
CA ALA A 21 -11.16 -22.51 -26.58
C ALA A 21 -10.03 -22.69 -25.55
N LEU A 22 -9.08 -23.60 -25.82
CA LEU A 22 -7.93 -23.84 -24.96
C LEU A 22 -7.02 -22.62 -24.89
N THR A 23 -6.69 -22.01 -26.03
CA THR A 23 -5.85 -20.80 -26.06
C THR A 23 -6.53 -19.63 -25.38
N ALA A 24 -7.83 -19.42 -25.60
CA ALA A 24 -8.61 -18.39 -24.91
C ALA A 24 -8.63 -18.60 -23.39
N THR A 25 -8.82 -19.84 -22.94
CA THR A 25 -8.83 -20.19 -21.50
C THR A 25 -7.46 -19.93 -20.88
N LEU A 26 -6.37 -20.33 -21.53
CA LEU A 26 -5.00 -20.07 -21.06
C LEU A 26 -4.69 -18.58 -21.01
N ALA A 27 -5.09 -17.81 -22.04
CA ALA A 27 -4.89 -16.37 -22.07
C ALA A 27 -5.66 -15.66 -20.95
N ALA A 28 -6.91 -16.07 -20.69
CA ALA A 28 -7.70 -15.54 -19.58
C ALA A 28 -7.08 -15.86 -18.21
N ALA A 29 -6.63 -17.12 -18.02
CA ALA A 29 -5.95 -17.52 -16.79
C ALA A 29 -4.65 -16.72 -16.57
N LEU A 30 -3.84 -16.55 -17.60
CA LEU A 30 -2.63 -15.73 -17.54
C LEU A 30 -2.94 -14.26 -17.21
N SER A 31 -3.97 -13.69 -17.85
CA SER A 31 -4.39 -12.32 -17.59
C SER A 31 -4.84 -12.12 -16.15
N LEU A 32 -5.56 -13.11 -15.58
CA LEU A 32 -5.97 -13.09 -14.18
C LEU A 32 -4.76 -13.12 -13.24
N VAL A 33 -3.77 -13.98 -13.52
CA VAL A 33 -2.53 -14.04 -12.72
C VAL A 33 -1.80 -12.70 -12.76
N ILE A 34 -1.63 -12.11 -13.95
CA ILE A 34 -0.98 -10.80 -14.10
C ILE A 34 -1.75 -9.73 -13.32
N ALA A 35 -3.08 -9.68 -13.47
CA ALA A 35 -3.93 -8.72 -12.78
C ALA A 35 -3.84 -8.87 -11.26
N ALA A 36 -3.86 -10.10 -10.74
CA ALA A 36 -3.73 -10.38 -9.32
C ALA A 36 -2.35 -9.95 -8.78
N THR A 37 -1.27 -10.25 -9.50
CA THR A 37 0.08 -9.80 -9.14
C THR A 37 0.19 -8.28 -9.14
N MET A 38 -0.30 -7.60 -10.20
CA MET A 38 -0.28 -6.14 -10.25
C MET A 38 -1.11 -5.52 -9.12
N THR A 39 -2.29 -6.10 -8.84
CA THR A 39 -3.14 -5.66 -7.73
C THR A 39 -2.42 -5.80 -6.39
N PHE A 40 -1.79 -6.95 -6.13
CA PHE A 40 -1.01 -7.18 -4.93
C PHE A 40 0.13 -6.16 -4.77
N ILE A 41 0.92 -5.93 -5.83
CA ILE A 41 2.00 -4.94 -5.81
C ILE A 41 1.44 -3.53 -5.56
N SER A 42 0.33 -3.17 -6.22
CA SER A 42 -0.28 -1.84 -6.09
C SER A 42 -0.83 -1.56 -4.68
N SER A 43 -1.13 -2.59 -3.90
CA SER A 43 -1.61 -2.41 -2.52
C SER A 43 -0.56 -1.69 -1.64
N TYR A 44 0.73 -1.86 -1.94
CA TYR A 44 1.83 -1.18 -1.24
C TYR A 44 1.96 0.31 -1.56
N ASN A 45 1.18 0.85 -2.51
CA ASN A 45 1.18 2.29 -2.84
C ASN A 45 0.33 3.14 -1.89
N TYR A 46 -0.29 2.54 -0.87
CA TYR A 46 -1.16 3.24 0.09
C TYR A 46 -0.63 3.24 1.53
N PRO A 47 0.65 3.55 1.78
CA PRO A 47 1.22 3.53 3.13
C PRO A 47 0.53 4.48 4.11
N GLY A 48 -0.01 5.63 3.68
CA GLY A 48 -0.74 6.54 4.57
C GLY A 48 -1.98 5.89 5.20
N GLY A 49 -2.78 5.19 4.39
CA GLY A 49 -3.95 4.47 4.91
C GLY A 49 -3.58 3.38 5.92
N HIS A 50 -2.51 2.63 5.64
CA HIS A 50 -1.96 1.64 6.57
C HIS A 50 -1.40 2.28 7.85
N ALA A 51 -0.75 3.44 7.75
CA ALA A 51 -0.23 4.16 8.91
C ALA A 51 -1.35 4.65 9.83
N LEU A 52 -2.47 5.15 9.29
CA LEU A 52 -3.65 5.51 10.08
C LEU A 52 -4.25 4.29 10.80
N ALA A 53 -4.39 3.17 10.09
CA ALA A 53 -4.90 1.93 10.68
C ALA A 53 -3.98 1.41 11.81
N LEU A 54 -2.66 1.49 11.61
CA LEU A 54 -1.68 1.14 12.62
C LEU A 54 -1.77 2.09 13.82
N LEU A 55 -1.92 3.40 13.60
CA LEU A 55 -2.09 4.39 14.67
C LEU A 55 -3.31 4.06 15.54
N HIS A 56 -4.47 3.73 14.93
CA HIS A 56 -5.66 3.29 15.69
C HIS A 56 -5.42 2.02 16.50
N ALA A 57 -4.58 1.11 16.01
CA ALA A 57 -4.28 -0.13 16.70
C ALA A 57 -3.34 0.06 17.90
N ILE A 58 -2.40 1.00 17.82
CA ILE A 58 -1.37 1.20 18.86
C ILE A 58 -1.71 2.29 19.88
N GLU A 59 -2.60 3.23 19.56
CA GLU A 59 -2.98 4.32 20.45
C GLU A 59 -4.39 4.10 21.03
N PRO A 60 -4.50 3.72 22.31
CA PRO A 60 -5.80 3.51 22.97
C PRO A 60 -6.43 4.80 23.52
N SER A 61 -5.68 5.90 23.61
CA SER A 61 -6.14 7.11 24.32
C SER A 61 -7.38 7.74 23.68
N PRO A 62 -8.30 8.28 24.49
CA PRO A 62 -9.36 9.14 24.00
C PRO A 62 -8.83 10.54 23.68
N ASN A 63 -9.56 11.30 22.85
CA ASN A 63 -9.25 12.71 22.55
C ASN A 63 -7.87 12.94 21.93
N VAL A 64 -7.46 12.06 21.01
CA VAL A 64 -6.22 12.20 20.25
C VAL A 64 -6.42 13.21 19.12
N SER A 65 -5.46 14.13 18.99
CA SER A 65 -5.37 15.06 17.85
C SER A 65 -4.25 14.61 16.91
N VAL A 66 -4.61 14.26 15.68
CA VAL A 66 -3.72 13.70 14.64
C VAL A 66 -3.58 14.70 13.51
N HIS A 67 -2.35 15.14 13.24
CA HIS A 67 -2.03 15.83 11.98
C HIS A 67 -1.69 14.80 10.90
N ILE A 68 -2.19 15.05 9.69
CA ILE A 68 -2.00 14.22 8.51
C ILE A 68 -1.30 15.07 7.47
N ASP A 69 -0.07 14.73 7.12
CA ASP A 69 0.67 15.42 6.06
C ASP A 69 0.10 15.12 4.67
N THR A 70 0.51 15.94 3.69
CA THR A 70 0.02 15.82 2.31
C THR A 70 0.34 14.45 1.72
N PHE A 71 1.51 13.88 2.00
CA PHE A 71 1.90 12.58 1.47
C PHE A 71 1.02 11.45 2.03
N SER A 72 0.75 11.44 3.34
CA SER A 72 -0.13 10.45 3.98
C SER A 72 -1.55 10.55 3.45
N ALA A 73 -2.05 11.78 3.25
CA ALA A 73 -3.36 12.01 2.62
C ALA A 73 -3.43 11.48 1.18
N MET A 74 -2.40 11.73 0.36
CA MET A 74 -2.34 11.23 -1.02
C MET A 74 -2.20 9.71 -1.09
N THR A 75 -1.67 9.07 -0.05
CA THR A 75 -1.41 7.63 0.01
C THR A 75 -2.40 6.86 0.89
N GLY A 76 -3.64 7.35 0.97
CA GLY A 76 -4.77 6.56 1.47
C GLY A 76 -5.34 6.96 2.83
N VAL A 77 -4.82 8.00 3.49
CA VAL A 77 -5.54 8.58 4.63
C VAL A 77 -6.80 9.30 4.13
N CYS A 78 -7.96 8.77 4.51
CA CYS A 78 -9.26 9.33 4.14
C CYS A 78 -10.27 9.21 5.29
N ARG A 79 -11.41 9.91 5.16
CA ARG A 79 -12.46 9.93 6.19
C ARG A 79 -13.06 8.56 6.49
N PHE A 80 -13.11 7.65 5.52
CA PHE A 80 -13.59 6.27 5.75
C PHE A 80 -12.68 5.46 6.69
N GLY A 81 -11.39 5.80 6.72
CA GLY A 81 -10.42 5.18 7.63
C GLY A 81 -10.42 5.77 9.04
N GLN A 82 -11.16 6.85 9.30
CA GLN A 82 -11.21 7.51 10.62
C GLN A 82 -12.19 6.78 11.54
N LEU A 83 -11.73 5.69 12.15
CA LEU A 83 -12.56 4.79 12.94
C LEU A 83 -12.92 5.31 14.35
N ARG A 84 -12.22 6.35 14.83
CA ARG A 84 -12.40 6.91 16.17
C ARG A 84 -13.13 8.25 16.08
N ALA A 85 -14.38 8.29 16.55
CA ALA A 85 -15.18 9.52 16.54
C ALA A 85 -14.77 10.52 17.64
N ASP A 86 -14.04 10.06 18.64
CA ASP A 86 -13.47 10.83 19.74
C ASP A 86 -12.09 11.43 19.40
N TRP A 87 -11.61 11.25 18.18
CA TRP A 87 -10.34 11.80 17.71
C TRP A 87 -10.56 12.97 16.75
N VAL A 88 -9.60 13.88 16.71
CA VAL A 88 -9.55 14.98 15.74
C VAL A 88 -8.50 14.64 14.70
N TYR A 89 -8.89 14.68 13.43
CA TYR A 89 -8.00 14.47 12.28
C TYR A 89 -7.90 15.77 11.49
N ASP A 90 -6.70 16.32 11.43
CA ASP A 90 -6.44 17.59 10.76
C ASP A 90 -5.44 17.39 9.62
N LYS A 91 -5.75 17.97 8.46
CA LYS A 91 -4.93 17.94 7.25
C LYS A 91 -4.56 19.37 6.81
N SER A 92 -4.42 20.29 7.76
CA SER A 92 -3.97 21.64 7.52
C SER A 92 -2.55 21.62 6.94
N GLU A 93 -2.40 22.25 5.77
CA GLU A 93 -1.14 22.37 5.06
C GLU A 93 -0.46 23.70 5.40
N GLY A 94 0.86 23.80 5.21
CA GLY A 94 1.59 25.05 5.43
C GLY A 94 1.68 25.48 6.89
N LEU A 95 1.61 24.53 7.83
CA LEU A 95 1.81 24.81 9.26
C LEU A 95 3.28 25.10 9.56
N ASP A 96 3.51 26.13 10.38
CA ASP A 96 4.81 26.36 10.98
C ASP A 96 5.10 25.31 12.07
N LEU A 97 6.39 25.07 12.32
CA LEU A 97 6.84 24.04 13.27
C LEU A 97 6.24 24.19 14.68
N ASP A 98 6.00 25.42 15.12
CA ASP A 98 5.41 25.71 16.43
C ASP A 98 3.92 25.33 16.52
N GLN A 99 3.20 25.36 15.39
CA GLN A 99 1.77 25.01 15.33
C GLN A 99 1.54 23.52 15.53
N PHE A 100 2.57 22.68 15.30
CA PHE A 100 2.48 21.24 15.51
C PHE A 100 2.30 20.85 16.98
N GLY A 101 2.62 21.75 17.92
CA GLY A 101 2.38 21.53 19.36
C GLY A 101 0.92 21.27 19.72
N ASN A 102 -0.03 21.70 18.87
CA ASN A 102 -1.46 21.45 19.06
C ASN A 102 -1.87 19.99 18.78
N PHE A 103 -0.99 19.20 18.15
CA PHE A 103 -1.25 17.81 17.84
C PHE A 103 -0.55 16.89 18.84
N THR A 104 -1.22 15.77 19.12
CA THR A 104 -0.66 14.70 19.94
C THR A 104 0.11 13.69 19.10
N HIS A 105 -0.31 13.51 17.85
CA HIS A 105 0.25 12.55 16.91
C HIS A 105 0.38 13.15 15.52
N LEU A 106 1.38 12.67 14.78
CA LEU A 106 1.61 13.07 13.39
C LEU A 106 1.71 11.82 12.51
N LEU A 107 1.07 11.87 11.35
CA LEU A 107 1.37 11.01 10.20
C LEU A 107 2.15 11.87 9.21
N THR A 108 3.45 11.60 9.08
CA THR A 108 4.37 12.46 8.34
C THR A 108 5.36 11.67 7.50
N SER A 109 5.72 12.21 6.35
CA SER A 109 6.81 11.74 5.49
C SER A 109 8.17 12.37 5.83
N ASP A 110 8.20 13.39 6.71
CA ASP A 110 9.42 14.06 7.17
C ASP A 110 9.58 13.99 8.70
N PRO A 111 9.96 12.82 9.26
CA PRO A 111 10.07 12.67 10.71
C PRO A 111 11.19 13.53 11.31
N LYS A 112 12.26 13.82 10.55
CA LYS A 112 13.45 14.51 11.07
C LYS A 112 13.13 15.94 11.49
N SER A 113 12.23 16.61 10.75
CA SER A 113 11.79 17.96 11.08
C SER A 113 10.98 18.01 12.37
N HIS A 114 10.25 16.95 12.73
CA HIS A 114 9.43 16.93 13.95
C HIS A 114 10.16 16.38 15.18
N MET A 115 11.18 15.52 14.99
CA MET A 115 11.96 14.98 16.12
C MET A 115 12.62 16.06 16.98
N LYS A 116 13.04 17.16 16.35
CA LYS A 116 13.64 18.31 17.07
C LYS A 116 12.61 19.13 17.87
N HIS A 117 11.32 18.92 17.61
CA HIS A 117 10.20 19.68 18.18
C HIS A 117 9.35 18.83 19.12
N GLY A 118 9.97 17.83 19.76
CA GLY A 118 9.32 17.05 20.81
C GLY A 118 8.37 15.97 20.30
N PHE A 119 8.67 15.34 19.16
CA PHE A 119 7.95 14.17 18.66
C PHE A 119 8.86 12.96 18.51
N ASP A 120 8.44 11.81 19.03
CA ASP A 120 9.15 10.54 18.87
C ASP A 120 8.41 9.62 17.91
N ILE A 121 9.17 8.83 17.15
CA ILE A 121 8.62 7.83 16.23
C ILE A 121 8.11 6.64 17.06
N ILE A 122 6.81 6.35 16.96
CA ILE A 122 6.17 5.19 17.60
C ILE A 122 5.83 4.08 16.59
N GLY A 123 5.86 4.39 15.29
CA GLY A 123 5.61 3.43 14.23
C GLY A 123 6.13 3.93 12.89
N THR A 124 6.39 2.98 11.98
CA THR A 124 6.88 3.26 10.63
C THR A 124 6.15 2.37 9.65
N GLN A 125 5.58 2.98 8.62
CA GLN A 125 4.91 2.26 7.55
C GLN A 125 5.76 2.30 6.28
N TYR A 126 5.98 1.09 5.75
CA TYR A 126 6.67 0.87 4.50
C TYR A 126 5.68 0.91 3.34
N GLY A 127 6.14 1.40 2.20
CA GLY A 127 5.40 1.33 0.94
C GLY A 127 6.31 0.99 -0.23
N TYR A 128 5.72 0.93 -1.41
CA TYR A 128 6.39 0.53 -2.64
C TYR A 128 7.52 1.50 -3.02
N SER A 129 8.71 0.95 -3.28
CA SER A 129 9.90 1.70 -3.75
C SER A 129 10.37 1.23 -5.14
N GLY A 130 10.03 -0.01 -5.54
CA GLY A 130 10.35 -0.50 -6.87
C GLY A 130 10.25 -2.02 -7.02
N ILE A 131 10.70 -2.50 -8.17
CA ILE A 131 10.86 -3.94 -8.45
C ILE A 131 12.35 -4.24 -8.60
N GLN A 132 12.80 -5.31 -7.97
CA GLN A 132 14.15 -5.83 -8.13
C GLN A 132 14.14 -7.12 -8.93
N LEU A 133 15.06 -7.20 -9.89
CA LEU A 133 15.35 -8.39 -10.67
C LEU A 133 16.62 -9.05 -10.12
N ASP A 134 16.51 -10.27 -9.63
CA ASP A 134 17.63 -11.09 -9.19
C ASP A 134 17.82 -12.29 -10.11
N TYR A 135 18.70 -12.13 -11.10
CA TYR A 135 19.00 -13.17 -12.08
C TYR A 135 19.61 -14.44 -11.45
N LYS A 136 20.19 -14.37 -10.25
CA LYS A 136 20.70 -15.55 -9.55
C LYS A 136 19.57 -16.45 -9.06
N GLN A 137 18.44 -15.86 -8.68
CA GLN A 137 17.24 -16.62 -8.30
C GLN A 137 16.61 -17.32 -9.50
N ALA A 138 16.65 -16.72 -10.70
CA ALA A 138 16.21 -17.37 -11.93
C ALA A 138 17.03 -18.64 -12.22
N LEU A 139 18.36 -18.57 -12.07
CA LEU A 139 19.25 -19.73 -12.22
C LEU A 139 18.98 -20.83 -11.18
N ALA A 140 18.42 -20.48 -10.02
CA ALA A 140 18.01 -21.40 -8.96
C ALA A 140 16.56 -21.91 -9.09
N GLY A 141 15.86 -21.60 -10.19
CA GLY A 141 14.47 -22.02 -10.43
C GLY A 141 13.41 -21.25 -9.62
N GLN A 142 13.77 -20.11 -9.04
CA GLN A 142 12.87 -19.23 -8.29
C GLN A 142 12.43 -18.04 -9.15
N LEU A 143 11.31 -17.41 -8.78
CA LEU A 143 10.84 -16.19 -9.44
C LEU A 143 11.85 -15.06 -9.15
N PRO A 144 12.50 -14.48 -10.18
CA PRO A 144 13.58 -13.52 -9.99
C PRO A 144 13.09 -12.11 -9.68
N ILE A 145 11.83 -11.94 -9.27
CA ILE A 145 11.17 -10.65 -9.10
C ILE A 145 10.82 -10.49 -7.63
N SER A 146 11.33 -9.44 -7.00
CA SER A 146 10.93 -9.05 -5.64
C SER A 146 10.47 -7.59 -5.59
N VAL A 147 9.48 -7.32 -4.75
CA VAL A 147 8.98 -5.96 -4.50
C VAL A 147 9.88 -5.32 -3.45
N ARG A 148 10.49 -4.19 -3.79
CA ARG A 148 11.24 -3.37 -2.84
C ARG A 148 10.29 -2.45 -2.10
N GLN A 149 10.50 -2.34 -0.79
CA GLN A 149 9.77 -1.43 0.07
C GLN A 149 10.73 -0.57 0.86
N GLU A 150 10.32 0.66 1.14
CA GLU A 150 11.09 1.62 1.94
C GLU A 150 10.15 2.34 2.91
N PRO A 151 10.65 2.91 4.02
CA PRO A 151 9.83 3.65 4.95
C PRO A 151 9.37 4.97 4.30
N LEU A 152 8.07 5.20 4.25
CA LEU A 152 7.48 6.36 3.57
C LEU A 152 6.59 7.22 4.47
N VAL A 153 5.98 6.62 5.50
CA VAL A 153 5.14 7.33 6.47
C VAL A 153 5.56 6.92 7.88
N TRP A 154 5.81 7.90 8.72
CA TRP A 154 6.12 7.73 10.13
C TRP A 154 4.93 8.16 10.97
N ILE A 155 4.68 7.35 12.00
CA ILE A 155 3.71 7.63 13.04
C ILE A 155 4.50 8.18 14.21
N MET A 156 4.26 9.44 14.53
CA MET A 156 4.95 10.12 15.62
C MET A 156 3.99 10.49 16.74
N ARG A 157 4.49 10.49 17.96
CA ARG A 157 3.78 10.92 19.16
C ARG A 157 4.54 12.04 19.83
N ARG A 158 3.82 13.06 20.30
CA ARG A 158 4.42 14.13 21.09
C ARG A 158 4.98 13.57 22.38
N VAL A 159 6.24 13.83 22.66
CA VAL A 159 6.89 13.50 23.92
C VAL A 159 6.19 14.31 25.00
N ALA A 160 5.70 13.64 26.05
CA ALA A 160 5.23 14.34 27.22
C ALA A 160 6.42 15.16 27.76
N THR A 161 6.34 16.48 27.69
CA THR A 161 7.19 17.33 28.52
C THR A 161 6.93 16.87 29.95
N LEU A 162 7.89 16.15 30.54
CA LEU A 162 7.98 16.05 31.99
C LEU A 162 7.94 17.50 32.47
N ASP A 163 6.90 17.84 33.21
CA ASP A 163 6.80 19.12 33.90
C ASP A 163 8.01 19.22 34.83
N LEU A 164 9.09 19.83 34.33
CA LEU A 164 10.28 20.15 35.10
C LEU A 164 10.08 21.38 35.98
N ASN A 165 8.83 21.77 36.29
CA ASN A 165 8.52 22.86 37.21
C ASN A 165 7.13 22.67 37.84
N GLY A 166 7.10 22.31 39.13
CA GLY A 166 5.91 22.31 39.98
C GLY A 166 6.04 21.42 41.20
#